data_AF-A0A2I1GR68-F1
#
_entry.id   AF-A0A2I1GR68-F1
#
_cell.length_a   1.000
_cell.length_b   1.000
_cell.length_c   1.000
_cell.angle_alpha   90.00
_cell.angle_beta   90.00
_cell.angle_gamma   90.00
#
_symmetry.space_group_name_H-M   'P 1'
#
loop_
_entity.id
_entity.type
_entity.pdbx_description
1 polymer ?
#
loop_
_entity_poly.entity_id
_entity_poly.type
_entity_poly.pdbx_seq_one_letter_code
_entity_poly.pdbx_strand_id
1 'polypeptide(L)'
;MVKVSSLFFIFAAIASTNAAILRRQSPKNGLSVTIESIDVYCSFLPKEAGGNIGASESDAITFCTQENPPNAPGAKLFPAGFLKTAHFLKTEKYVQVTGTIDGSAYGLSSSDGGGQYDNQGDGSPPGALCTGYEKFVNLVEPDIGLFCIRCCTDPSDCNTGESTEGCQKIVPGNYT
;
A
#
# COMPACT_ATOMS: atom_id res chain seq x y z
N MET A 1 -46.73 39.67 48.99
CA MET A 1 -45.60 38.71 48.90
C MET A 1 -46.06 37.50 48.08
N VAL A 2 -45.65 37.40 46.81
CA VAL A 2 -45.71 36.16 46.03
C VAL A 2 -44.40 36.08 45.25
N LYS A 3 -43.70 34.96 45.43
CA LYS A 3 -42.33 34.68 44.94
C LYS A 3 -42.31 34.59 43.40
N VAL A 4 -41.44 35.37 42.78
CA VAL A 4 -41.03 35.18 41.38
C VAL A 4 -40.11 33.97 41.33
N SER A 5 -40.55 32.89 40.69
CA SER A 5 -39.72 31.70 40.47
C SER A 5 -39.02 31.85 39.11
N SER A 6 -37.73 32.14 39.14
CA SER A 6 -36.88 32.23 37.95
C SER A 6 -36.62 30.83 37.40
N LEU A 7 -37.20 30.52 36.24
CA LEU A 7 -36.82 29.35 35.44
C LEU A 7 -35.49 29.67 34.73
N PHE A 8 -34.41 29.01 35.15
CA PHE A 8 -33.15 28.98 34.40
C PHE A 8 -33.27 27.95 33.27
N PHE A 9 -33.35 28.42 32.03
CA PHE A 9 -33.16 27.57 30.86
C PHE A 9 -31.66 27.32 30.65
N ILE A 10 -31.19 26.14 31.02
CA ILE A 10 -29.85 25.67 30.70
C ILE A 10 -29.87 25.21 29.24
N PHE A 11 -29.37 26.05 28.32
CA PHE A 11 -29.02 25.60 26.98
C PHE A 11 -27.77 24.72 27.07
N ALA A 12 -27.95 23.41 27.04
CA ALA A 12 -26.83 22.48 26.84
C ALA A 12 -26.37 22.62 25.38
N ALA A 13 -25.24 23.29 25.18
CA ALA A 13 -24.55 23.31 23.89
C ALA A 13 -24.00 21.90 23.61
N ILE A 14 -24.70 21.14 22.77
CA ILE A 14 -24.21 19.86 22.25
C ILE A 14 -23.13 20.22 21.22
N ALA A 15 -21.87 20.20 21.65
CA ALA A 15 -20.74 20.27 20.72
C ALA A 15 -20.75 18.99 19.87
N SER A 16 -21.30 19.07 18.66
CA SER A 16 -21.20 18.00 17.68
C SER A 16 -19.76 17.95 17.18
N THR A 17 -18.94 17.10 17.78
CA THR A 17 -17.64 16.74 17.21
C THR A 17 -17.92 15.90 15.96
N ASN A 18 -18.01 16.56 14.80
CA ASN A 18 -17.83 15.92 13.50
C ASN A 18 -16.36 15.51 13.35
N ALA A 19 -15.89 14.59 14.20
CA ALA A 19 -14.69 13.84 13.89
C ALA A 19 -15.07 12.90 12.77
N ALA A 20 -14.66 13.23 11.54
CA ALA A 20 -14.72 12.27 10.44
C ALA A 20 -13.98 11.02 10.92
N ILE A 21 -14.73 9.96 11.21
CA ILE A 21 -14.16 8.65 11.49
C ILE A 21 -13.58 8.21 10.15
N LEU A 22 -12.27 8.46 9.95
CA LEU A 22 -11.51 7.80 8.90
C LEU A 22 -11.66 6.30 9.14
N ARG A 23 -12.58 5.66 8.42
CA ARG A 23 -12.70 4.20 8.42
C ARG A 23 -11.46 3.66 7.72
N ARG A 24 -10.38 3.49 8.47
CA ARG A 24 -9.23 2.70 8.03
C ARG A 24 -9.77 1.34 7.64
N GLN A 25 -9.59 0.98 6.36
CA GLN A 25 -10.04 -0.31 5.87
C GLN A 25 -9.31 -1.40 6.66
N SER A 26 -10.08 -2.38 7.17
CA SER A 26 -9.50 -3.53 7.83
C SER A 26 -8.66 -4.34 6.83
N PRO A 27 -7.51 -4.91 7.27
CA PRO A 27 -6.73 -5.80 6.43
C PRO A 27 -7.57 -6.96 5.90
N LYS A 28 -7.32 -7.35 4.66
CA LYS A 28 -7.94 -8.47 3.96
C LYS A 28 -6.90 -9.55 3.71
N ASN A 29 -7.32 -10.79 3.91
CA ASN A 29 -6.44 -11.95 3.78
C ASN A 29 -5.87 -12.07 2.35
N GLY A 30 -4.55 -11.94 2.21
CA GLY A 30 -3.80 -12.04 0.95
C GLY A 30 -3.93 -10.84 0.01
N LEU A 31 -4.66 -9.79 0.41
CA LEU A 31 -4.99 -8.61 -0.42
C LEU A 31 -4.67 -7.29 0.29
N SER A 32 -3.75 -7.30 1.26
CA SER A 32 -3.38 -6.11 2.00
C SER A 32 -1.88 -6.02 2.12
N VAL A 33 -1.32 -4.89 1.71
CA VAL A 33 0.09 -4.55 1.95
C VAL A 33 0.21 -3.69 3.20
N THR A 34 1.38 -3.73 3.83
CA THR A 34 1.75 -2.82 4.92
C THR A 34 3.18 -2.33 4.71
N ILE A 35 3.50 -1.15 5.25
CA ILE A 35 4.86 -0.61 5.34
C ILE A 35 5.03 0.00 6.72
N GLU A 36 5.60 -0.76 7.65
CA GLU A 36 5.76 -0.35 9.04
C GLU A 36 7.20 0.09 9.32
N SER A 37 8.16 -0.64 8.75
CA SER A 37 9.59 -0.38 8.83
C SER A 37 10.32 -1.08 7.68
N ILE A 38 11.66 -1.00 7.66
CA ILE A 38 12.49 -1.79 6.75
C ILE A 38 12.43 -3.29 7.04
N ASP A 39 12.03 -3.70 8.25
CA ASP A 39 11.93 -5.12 8.64
C ASP A 39 10.53 -5.70 8.38
N VAL A 40 9.52 -4.83 8.21
CA VAL A 40 8.11 -5.20 8.01
C VAL A 40 7.51 -4.36 6.89
N TYR A 41 7.62 -4.84 5.66
CA TYR A 41 6.95 -4.27 4.51
C TYR A 41 6.56 -5.34 3.49
N CYS A 42 5.68 -4.96 2.57
CA CYS A 42 5.10 -5.87 1.59
C CYS A 42 5.16 -5.31 0.15
N SER A 43 4.89 -6.18 -0.82
CA SER A 43 4.61 -5.88 -2.22
C SER A 43 3.57 -6.88 -2.72
N PHE A 44 2.81 -6.52 -3.72
CA PHE A 44 2.10 -7.47 -4.55
C PHE A 44 3.06 -8.12 -5.54
N LEU A 45 2.81 -9.39 -5.85
CA LEU A 45 3.45 -10.17 -6.90
C LEU A 45 2.40 -11.10 -7.53
N PRO A 46 2.68 -11.65 -8.73
CA PRO A 46 1.81 -12.64 -9.35
C PRO A 46 1.53 -13.80 -8.41
N LYS A 47 0.30 -14.31 -8.43
CA LYS A 47 -0.13 -15.43 -7.59
C LYS A 47 0.72 -16.68 -7.79
N GLU A 48 1.09 -16.94 -9.04
CA GLU A 48 1.93 -18.05 -9.48
C GLU A 48 3.35 -17.55 -9.80
N ALA A 49 4.36 -18.32 -9.42
CA ALA A 49 5.75 -18.01 -9.75
C ALA A 49 5.96 -17.93 -11.26
N GLY A 50 6.72 -16.93 -11.71
CA GLY A 50 6.97 -16.65 -13.12
C GLY A 50 5.79 -16.05 -13.89
N GLY A 51 4.71 -15.67 -13.20
CA GLY A 51 3.66 -14.85 -13.81
C GLY A 51 4.19 -13.51 -14.32
N ASN A 52 3.56 -12.98 -15.36
CA ASN A 52 3.85 -11.63 -15.85
C ASN A 52 3.19 -10.59 -14.93
N ILE A 53 3.90 -9.51 -14.58
CA ILE A 53 3.44 -8.50 -13.63
C ILE A 53 2.13 -7.86 -14.13
N GLY A 54 2.15 -7.23 -15.31
CA GLY A 54 0.96 -6.56 -15.88
C GLY A 54 -0.22 -7.49 -16.13
N ALA A 55 0.02 -8.76 -16.51
CA ALA A 55 -1.05 -9.73 -16.72
C ALA A 55 -1.68 -10.24 -15.41
N SER A 56 -0.97 -10.11 -14.28
CA SER A 56 -1.42 -10.57 -12.97
C SER A 56 -2.13 -9.51 -12.14
N GLU A 57 -2.30 -8.28 -12.66
CA GLU A 57 -2.87 -7.17 -11.89
C GLU A 57 -4.25 -7.55 -11.32
N SER A 58 -5.06 -8.36 -11.99
CA SER A 58 -6.38 -8.75 -11.47
C SER A 58 -6.39 -9.78 -10.33
N ASP A 59 -5.31 -10.54 -10.11
CA ASP A 59 -5.30 -11.69 -9.19
C ASP A 59 -4.00 -11.86 -8.36
N ALA A 60 -3.13 -10.85 -8.39
CA ALA A 60 -1.92 -10.78 -7.57
C ALA A 60 -2.20 -10.93 -6.07
N ILE A 61 -1.20 -11.41 -5.34
CA ILE A 61 -1.26 -11.67 -3.90
C ILE A 61 -0.13 -10.95 -3.17
N THR A 62 -0.33 -10.74 -1.87
CA THR A 62 0.66 -10.05 -1.03
C THR A 62 1.83 -10.95 -0.64
N PHE A 63 3.04 -10.43 -0.81
CA PHE A 63 4.29 -10.94 -0.25
C PHE A 63 4.89 -9.91 0.71
N CYS A 64 5.45 -10.34 1.84
CA CYS A 64 6.04 -9.48 2.85
C CYS A 64 7.39 -10.02 3.34
N THR A 65 8.16 -9.17 4.03
CA THR A 65 9.42 -9.56 4.70
C THR A 65 9.20 -10.49 5.89
N GLN A 66 7.97 -10.58 6.39
CA GLN A 66 7.55 -11.54 7.41
C GLN A 66 6.26 -12.22 6.94
N GLU A 67 6.08 -13.49 7.29
CA GLU A 67 4.85 -14.22 6.95
C GLU A 67 3.69 -13.74 7.83
N ASN A 68 2.53 -13.53 7.22
CA ASN A 68 1.26 -13.24 7.90
C ASN A 68 1.32 -12.14 9.00
N PRO A 69 1.90 -10.94 8.74
CA PRO A 69 1.93 -9.87 9.73
C PRO A 69 0.51 -9.34 10.01
N PRO A 70 0.22 -8.77 11.20
CA PRO A 70 -1.12 -8.36 11.59
C PRO A 70 -1.82 -7.40 10.62
N ASN A 71 -1.05 -6.52 9.97
CA ASN A 71 -1.55 -5.54 9.01
C ASN A 71 -1.55 -6.05 7.55
N ALA A 72 -1.11 -7.28 7.30
CA ALA A 72 -1.19 -7.95 6.01
C ALA A 72 -1.42 -9.46 6.19
N PRO A 73 -2.58 -9.87 6.75
CA PRO A 73 -2.87 -11.27 7.01
C PRO A 73 -2.91 -12.06 5.70
N GLY A 74 -2.52 -13.32 5.73
CA GLY A 74 -2.45 -14.19 4.55
C GLY A 74 -1.34 -13.85 3.57
N ALA A 75 -0.50 -12.85 3.86
CA ALA A 75 0.66 -12.54 3.04
C ALA A 75 1.73 -13.65 3.15
N LYS A 76 2.31 -14.00 1.99
CA LYS A 76 3.43 -14.94 1.89
C LYS A 76 4.74 -14.26 2.25
N LEU A 77 5.76 -15.04 2.60
CA LEU A 77 7.12 -14.52 2.70
C LEU A 77 7.70 -14.26 1.30
N PHE A 78 8.42 -13.15 1.11
CA PHE A 78 9.21 -12.96 -0.11
C PHE A 78 10.13 -14.16 -0.37
N PRO A 79 10.28 -14.59 -1.63
CA PRO A 79 11.22 -15.65 -1.98
C PRO A 79 12.64 -15.28 -1.55
N ALA A 80 13.41 -16.27 -1.11
CA ALA A 80 14.79 -16.06 -0.68
C ALA A 80 15.61 -15.44 -1.83
N GLY A 81 16.29 -14.33 -1.55
CA GLY A 81 17.11 -13.62 -2.54
C GLY A 81 16.36 -12.72 -3.52
N PHE A 82 15.02 -12.66 -3.44
CA PHE A 82 14.19 -11.78 -4.27
C PHE A 82 14.50 -10.30 -4.03
N LEU A 83 14.56 -9.87 -2.76
CA LEU A 83 14.94 -8.51 -2.39
C LEU A 83 16.47 -8.38 -2.38
N LYS A 84 17.01 -7.39 -3.08
CA LYS A 84 18.45 -7.11 -3.14
C LYS A 84 18.82 -5.86 -2.34
N THR A 85 18.08 -4.77 -2.54
CA THR A 85 18.19 -3.55 -1.73
C THR A 85 16.81 -3.04 -1.36
N ALA A 86 16.71 -2.30 -0.26
CA ALA A 86 15.47 -1.69 0.18
C ALA A 86 15.76 -0.43 1.01
N HIS A 87 15.02 0.64 0.72
CA HIS A 87 15.16 1.94 1.35
C HIS A 87 13.81 2.42 1.87
N PHE A 88 13.66 2.43 3.19
CA PHE A 88 12.44 2.89 3.85
C PHE A 88 12.46 4.41 4.04
N LEU A 89 11.35 5.08 3.71
CA LEU A 89 11.14 6.49 3.99
C LEU A 89 9.71 6.71 4.50
N LYS A 90 9.58 7.50 5.56
CA LYS A 90 8.31 7.93 6.13
C LYS A 90 8.25 9.45 6.23
N THR A 91 7.15 10.01 5.77
CA THR A 91 6.82 11.44 5.86
C THR A 91 5.43 11.59 6.50
N GLU A 92 4.95 12.83 6.64
CA GLU A 92 3.57 13.09 7.04
C GLU A 92 2.55 12.65 5.96
N LYS A 93 2.98 12.63 4.69
CA LYS A 93 2.12 12.39 3.53
C LYS A 93 2.07 10.93 3.11
N TYR A 94 3.15 10.19 3.30
CA TYR A 94 3.26 8.81 2.85
C TYR A 94 4.34 8.02 3.60
N VAL A 95 4.26 6.70 3.47
CA VAL A 95 5.35 5.74 3.73
C VAL A 95 5.70 5.04 2.43
N GLN A 96 6.98 4.75 2.21
CA GLN A 96 7.42 4.02 1.02
C GLN A 96 8.60 3.10 1.30
N VAL A 97 8.76 2.13 0.41
CA VAL A 97 10.00 1.39 0.20
C VAL A 97 10.34 1.41 -1.28
N THR A 98 11.59 1.71 -1.59
CA THR A 98 12.16 1.63 -2.95
C THR A 98 13.40 0.77 -2.92
N GLY A 99 13.70 0.05 -4.00
CA GLY A 99 14.88 -0.80 -4.04
C GLY A 99 14.99 -1.68 -5.28
N THR A 100 15.88 -2.65 -5.19
CA THR A 100 16.19 -3.57 -6.29
C THR A 100 15.76 -4.99 -5.96
N ILE A 101 15.42 -5.74 -7.01
CA ILE A 101 15.03 -7.14 -6.93
C ILE A 101 15.91 -8.02 -7.82
N ASP A 102 15.88 -9.31 -7.50
CA ASP A 102 16.27 -10.40 -8.40
C ASP A 102 15.01 -11.19 -8.74
N GLY A 103 14.38 -10.81 -9.86
CA GLY A 103 13.13 -11.44 -10.31
C GLY A 103 13.25 -12.95 -10.54
N SER A 104 14.44 -13.46 -10.82
CA SER A 104 14.68 -14.89 -11.03
C SER A 104 14.41 -15.73 -9.78
N ALA A 105 14.53 -15.14 -8.58
CA ALA A 105 14.19 -15.80 -7.31
C ALA A 105 12.70 -16.16 -7.21
N TYR A 106 11.84 -15.51 -8.02
CA TYR A 106 10.43 -15.84 -8.17
C TYR A 106 10.06 -16.29 -9.59
N GLY A 107 11.06 -16.58 -10.43
CA GLY A 107 10.87 -17.03 -11.81
C GLY A 107 10.38 -15.94 -12.78
N LEU A 108 10.40 -14.66 -12.40
CA LEU A 108 9.96 -13.56 -13.26
C LEU A 108 10.88 -13.45 -14.48
N SER A 109 10.29 -13.17 -15.65
CA SER A 109 11.07 -13.00 -16.89
C SER A 109 11.86 -11.70 -16.86
N SER A 110 13.13 -11.73 -17.27
CA SER A 110 13.93 -10.51 -17.49
C SER A 110 13.47 -9.70 -18.72
N SER A 111 12.47 -10.19 -19.46
CA SER A 111 11.80 -9.46 -20.54
C SER A 111 10.48 -8.85 -20.10
N ASP A 112 10.07 -9.04 -18.85
CA ASP A 112 8.87 -8.46 -18.29
C ASP A 112 9.14 -7.01 -17.90
N GLY A 113 8.55 -6.07 -18.65
CA GLY A 113 8.68 -4.63 -18.37
C GLY A 113 7.97 -4.17 -17.09
N GLY A 114 7.25 -5.07 -16.42
CA GLY A 114 6.59 -4.77 -15.16
C GLY A 114 5.12 -4.40 -15.31
N GLY A 115 4.61 -3.75 -14.27
CA GLY A 115 3.22 -3.34 -14.14
C GLY A 115 2.96 -2.65 -12.81
N GLN A 116 1.71 -2.28 -12.58
CA GLN A 116 1.29 -1.49 -11.43
C GLN A 116 0.16 -2.18 -10.67
N TYR A 117 0.35 -2.34 -9.36
CA TYR A 117 -0.71 -2.70 -8.42
C TYR A 117 -1.07 -1.50 -7.55
N ASP A 118 -2.35 -1.21 -7.43
CA ASP A 118 -2.92 -0.12 -6.64
C ASP A 118 -4.36 -0.45 -6.20
N ASN A 119 -5.10 0.52 -5.68
CA ASN A 119 -6.50 0.34 -5.24
C ASN A 119 -7.49 1.21 -6.02
N GLN A 120 -7.13 1.63 -7.23
CA GLN A 120 -7.94 2.42 -8.13
C GLN A 120 -8.21 1.65 -9.44
N GLY A 121 -9.35 1.95 -10.05
CA GLY A 121 -9.74 1.34 -11.32
C GLY A 121 -9.95 -0.18 -11.23
N ASP A 122 -10.00 -0.81 -12.41
CA ASP A 122 -10.27 -2.24 -12.57
C ASP A 122 -9.00 -3.08 -12.81
N GLY A 123 -7.82 -2.45 -12.78
CA GLY A 123 -6.55 -3.09 -13.11
C GLY A 123 -6.05 -4.02 -12.01
N SER A 124 -6.11 -3.58 -10.75
CA SER A 124 -5.51 -4.26 -9.59
C SER A 124 -6.46 -5.24 -8.87
N PRO A 125 -5.96 -6.09 -7.95
CA PRO A 125 -6.79 -7.17 -7.42
C PRO A 125 -8.00 -6.59 -6.67
N PRO A 126 -9.24 -7.04 -6.96
CA PRO A 126 -10.42 -6.46 -6.34
C PRO A 126 -10.33 -6.45 -4.81
N GLY A 127 -10.25 -5.24 -4.26
CA GLY A 127 -10.17 -5.03 -2.83
C GLY A 127 -8.76 -5.00 -2.24
N ALA A 128 -7.71 -4.97 -3.07
CA ALA A 128 -6.35 -4.62 -2.67
C ALA A 128 -6.33 -3.28 -1.92
N LEU A 129 -5.52 -3.19 -0.87
CA LEU A 129 -5.38 -1.99 -0.06
C LEU A 129 -4.03 -1.94 0.62
N CYS A 130 -3.63 -0.75 1.06
CA CYS A 130 -2.57 -0.61 2.05
C CYS A 130 -3.17 -0.31 3.43
N THR A 131 -2.88 -1.15 4.41
CA THR A 131 -3.54 -1.10 5.71
C THR A 131 -3.29 0.25 6.39
N GLY A 132 -4.39 0.97 6.65
CA GLY A 132 -4.36 2.27 7.32
C GLY A 132 -4.18 3.48 6.40
N TYR A 133 -4.11 3.27 5.07
CA TYR A 133 -3.93 4.32 4.06
C TYR A 133 -5.09 4.31 3.06
N GLU A 134 -5.38 5.48 2.47
CA GLU A 134 -6.50 5.63 1.53
C GLU A 134 -6.12 5.16 0.12
N LYS A 135 -4.86 5.41 -0.27
CA LYS A 135 -4.35 5.08 -1.59
C LYS A 135 -2.96 4.45 -1.49
N PHE A 136 -2.65 3.54 -2.40
CA PHE A 136 -1.29 3.05 -2.55
C PHE A 136 -0.93 2.92 -4.03
N VAL A 137 0.36 2.81 -4.30
CA VAL A 137 0.88 2.40 -5.60
C VAL A 137 2.07 1.47 -5.36
N ASN A 138 2.15 0.41 -6.16
CA ASN A 138 3.22 -0.57 -6.11
C ASN A 138 3.60 -0.95 -7.54
N LEU A 139 4.87 -0.79 -7.91
CA LEU A 139 5.38 -1.25 -9.18
C LEU A 139 6.50 -2.27 -8.97
N VAL A 140 6.57 -3.22 -9.89
CA VAL A 140 7.58 -4.27 -9.97
C VAL A 140 8.04 -4.31 -11.41
N GLU A 141 9.33 -4.14 -11.65
CA GLU A 141 9.92 -3.99 -13.00
C GLU A 141 11.06 -5.01 -13.16
N PRO A 142 10.74 -6.27 -13.53
CA PRO A 142 11.73 -7.35 -13.58
C PRO A 142 12.85 -7.16 -14.60
N ASP A 143 12.59 -6.49 -15.72
CA ASP A 143 13.57 -6.25 -16.79
C ASP A 143 14.74 -5.36 -16.36
N ILE A 144 14.48 -4.37 -15.51
CA ILE A 144 15.47 -3.45 -14.95
C ILE A 144 15.77 -3.72 -13.46
N GLY A 145 15.10 -4.71 -12.86
CA GLY A 145 15.36 -5.18 -11.51
C GLY A 145 14.95 -4.19 -10.42
N LEU A 146 13.89 -3.41 -10.62
CA LEU A 146 13.39 -2.43 -9.65
C LEU A 146 12.07 -2.86 -9.01
N PHE A 147 11.85 -2.40 -7.79
CA PHE A 147 10.53 -2.40 -7.17
C PHE A 147 10.34 -1.17 -6.30
N CYS A 148 9.08 -0.79 -6.13
CA CYS A 148 8.70 0.31 -5.27
C CYS A 148 7.27 0.13 -4.77
N ILE A 149 7.03 0.61 -3.57
CA ILE A 149 5.70 0.66 -2.97
C ILE A 149 5.58 1.94 -2.14
N ARG A 150 4.45 2.63 -2.27
CA ARG A 150 4.10 3.79 -1.47
C ARG A 150 2.65 3.70 -1.00
N CYS A 151 2.42 3.92 0.29
CA CYS A 151 1.10 4.09 0.86
C CYS A 151 0.91 5.54 1.30
N CYS A 152 -0.16 6.17 0.82
CA CYS A 152 -0.37 7.60 0.93
C CYS A 152 -1.50 7.95 1.89
N THR A 153 -1.20 8.84 2.82
CA THR A 153 -2.19 9.56 3.64
C THR A 153 -2.88 10.61 2.78
N ASP A 154 -2.13 11.32 1.93
CA ASP A 154 -2.65 12.22 0.91
C ASP A 154 -2.71 11.47 -0.44
N PRO A 155 -3.91 11.14 -0.95
CA PRO A 155 -4.04 10.37 -2.19
C PRO A 155 -3.34 10.98 -3.41
N SER A 156 -3.03 12.28 -3.41
CA SER A 156 -2.32 12.92 -4.52
C SER A 156 -0.85 12.52 -4.64
N ASP A 157 -0.23 12.00 -3.57
CA ASP A 157 1.16 11.53 -3.56
C ASP A 157 1.35 10.10 -4.14
N CYS A 158 0.24 9.43 -4.47
CA CYS A 158 0.21 8.12 -5.12
C CYS A 158 -0.39 8.27 -6.52
N ASN A 159 0.45 8.42 -7.55
CA ASN A 159 -0.01 8.46 -8.94
C ASN A 159 -0.30 7.04 -9.45
N THR A 160 -1.53 6.80 -9.90
CA THR A 160 -2.02 5.50 -10.40
C THR A 160 -2.51 5.57 -11.86
N GLY A 161 -2.22 6.66 -12.57
CA GLY A 161 -2.65 6.86 -13.96
C GLY A 161 -1.54 6.69 -14.99
N GLU A 162 -0.33 6.35 -14.55
CA GLU A 162 0.90 6.36 -15.34
C GLU A 162 1.69 5.05 -15.16
N SER A 163 1.00 3.91 -15.33
CA SER A 163 1.53 2.58 -15.00
C SER A 163 2.80 2.19 -15.78
N THR A 164 3.06 2.78 -16.96
CA THR A 164 4.22 2.48 -17.80
C THR A 164 5.44 3.36 -17.54
N GLU A 165 5.34 4.34 -16.64
CA GLU A 165 6.42 5.30 -16.38
C GLU A 165 7.45 4.80 -15.36
N GLY A 166 7.14 3.71 -14.66
CA GLY A 166 8.08 2.98 -13.83
C GLY A 166 8.36 3.57 -12.45
N CYS A 167 9.12 2.83 -11.64
CA CYS A 167 9.31 3.14 -10.23
C CYS A 167 10.00 4.48 -9.99
N GLN A 168 11.05 4.79 -10.76
CA GLN A 168 11.83 6.00 -10.54
C GLN A 168 11.02 7.29 -10.73
N LYS A 169 10.03 7.27 -11.63
CA LYS A 169 9.14 8.40 -11.88
C LYS A 169 7.95 8.44 -10.92
N ILE A 170 7.28 7.30 -10.71
CA ILE A 170 6.05 7.25 -9.88
C ILE A 170 6.36 7.35 -8.38
N VAL A 171 7.43 6.67 -7.93
CA VAL A 171 7.87 6.66 -6.54
C VAL A 171 9.34 7.10 -6.49
N PRO A 172 9.64 8.41 -6.58
CA PRO A 172 11.00 8.88 -6.46
C PRO A 172 11.60 8.47 -5.11
N GLY A 173 12.85 8.03 -5.12
CA GLY A 173 13.52 7.46 -3.95
C GLY A 173 14.93 6.94 -4.27
N ASN A 174 15.51 6.22 -3.32
CA ASN A 174 16.79 5.55 -3.49
C ASN A 174 16.58 4.12 -4.02
N TYR A 175 17.27 3.78 -5.10
CA TYR A 175 17.22 2.46 -5.77
C TYR A 175 18.60 1.80 -5.87
N THR A 176 19.59 2.30 -5.13
CA THR A 176 20.97 1.76 -5.13
C THR A 176 21.19 0.69 -4.07
#